data_AF-A0A543AMW5-F1
#
_entry.id   AF-A0A543AMW5-F1
#
_cell.length_a   1.000
_cell.length_b   1.000
_cell.length_c   1.000
_cell.angle_alpha   90.00
_cell.angle_beta   90.00
_cell.angle_gamma   90.00
#
_symmetry.space_group_name_H-M   'P 1'
#
loop_
_entity.id
_entity.type
_entity.pdbx_description
1 polymer ?
#
loop_
_entity_poly.entity_id
_entity_poly.type
_entity_poly.pdbx_seq_one_letter_code
_entity_poly.pdbx_strand_id
1 'polypeptide(L)'
;MSTSDAHESNRLIAFPLDQWGVHNDPNVGLVIGSDSTGERFNLVAIAPDGTVGSAAFRDRPDAETAVELINKTLDSPATGRMGGPFVIFRKGKFKQGIRWVGFDLKTVNGKPAPDTDNPRAMVWLLPASDETSVALVDTRDPQNYRPIGFFFTVDEANAFVDAMDAIVSSISSTLD
;
A
#
# COMPACT_ATOMS: atom_id res chain seq x y z
N MET A 1 -14.34 3.10 -48.18
CA MET A 1 -13.45 1.99 -47.80
C MET A 1 -12.95 2.29 -46.40
N SER A 2 -13.11 1.31 -45.51
CA SER A 2 -12.66 1.31 -44.13
C SER A 2 -11.14 1.19 -44.05
N THR A 3 -10.54 1.86 -43.09
CA THR A 3 -9.46 1.29 -42.29
C THR A 3 -9.76 1.60 -40.83
N SER A 4 -10.29 0.59 -40.14
CA SER A 4 -10.31 0.52 -38.69
C SER A 4 -8.92 0.16 -38.16
N ASP A 5 -8.73 0.50 -36.88
CA ASP A 5 -7.84 -0.14 -35.90
C ASP A 5 -6.35 0.18 -35.92
N ALA A 6 -5.98 1.16 -35.09
CA ALA A 6 -4.95 0.92 -34.09
C ALA A 6 -5.62 1.03 -32.71
N HIS A 7 -5.88 -0.13 -32.12
CA HIS A 7 -6.18 -0.31 -30.70
C HIS A 7 -5.27 0.59 -29.85
N GLU A 8 -5.83 1.60 -29.18
CA GLU A 8 -5.23 2.06 -27.93
C GLU A 8 -5.47 0.95 -26.90
N SER A 9 -4.55 -0.02 -26.89
CA SER A 9 -4.51 -1.14 -25.96
C SER A 9 -4.64 -0.62 -24.53
N ASN A 10 -5.78 -0.87 -23.91
CA ASN A 10 -6.01 -0.99 -22.46
C ASN A 10 -5.11 -0.12 -21.56
N ARG A 11 -4.87 1.15 -21.91
CA ARG A 11 -4.20 2.06 -20.98
C ARG A 11 -5.24 2.45 -19.96
N LEU A 12 -4.99 2.08 -18.71
CA LEU A 12 -5.65 2.69 -17.57
C LEU A 12 -5.33 4.19 -17.66
N ILE A 13 -6.28 4.99 -18.15
CA ILE A 13 -6.18 6.45 -18.07
C ILE A 13 -6.42 6.79 -16.60
N ALA A 14 -5.34 6.77 -15.83
CA ALA A 14 -5.35 7.06 -14.41
C ALA A 14 -5.23 8.58 -14.20
N PHE A 15 -6.23 9.20 -13.58
CA PHE A 15 -6.05 10.52 -12.97
C PHE A 15 -5.55 10.27 -11.53
N PRO A 16 -4.27 10.55 -11.22
CA PRO A 16 -3.70 10.19 -9.93
C PRO A 16 -4.39 10.99 -8.83
N LEU A 17 -4.88 10.28 -7.81
CA LEU A 17 -5.27 10.84 -6.53
C LEU A 17 -4.03 11.11 -5.66
N ASP A 18 -3.04 10.20 -5.71
CA ASP A 18 -1.76 10.38 -5.02
C ASP A 18 -0.66 9.50 -5.65
N GLN A 19 0.60 9.88 -5.45
CA GLN A 19 1.78 9.20 -5.97
C GLN A 19 2.95 9.23 -4.99
N TRP A 20 3.56 8.06 -4.78
CA TRP A 20 4.77 7.88 -3.98
C TRP A 20 5.86 7.18 -4.81
N GLY A 21 7.12 7.46 -4.52
CA GLY A 21 8.24 6.83 -5.21
C GLY A 21 9.57 7.00 -4.49
N VAL A 22 10.55 6.19 -4.89
CA VAL A 22 11.92 6.28 -4.39
C VAL A 22 12.66 7.35 -5.18
N HIS A 23 13.19 8.38 -4.49
CA HIS A 23 13.80 9.55 -5.15
C HIS A 23 14.90 9.18 -6.16
N ASN A 24 15.70 8.15 -5.83
CA ASN A 24 16.83 7.70 -6.65
C ASN A 24 16.50 6.49 -7.54
N ASP A 25 15.25 6.01 -7.55
CA ASP A 25 14.81 4.92 -8.41
C ASP A 25 13.40 5.22 -8.95
N PRO A 26 13.30 5.84 -10.15
CA PRO A 26 12.02 6.24 -10.72
C PRO A 26 11.14 5.04 -11.12
N ASN A 27 11.68 3.82 -11.10
CA ASN A 27 10.92 2.62 -11.41
C ASN A 27 10.24 2.03 -10.16
N VAL A 28 10.48 2.57 -8.97
CA VAL A 28 9.81 2.15 -7.74
C VAL A 28 8.79 3.18 -7.31
N GLY A 29 7.54 2.76 -7.17
CA GLY A 29 6.50 3.68 -6.75
C GLY A 29 5.13 3.07 -6.57
N LEU A 30 4.24 3.90 -6.04
CA LEU A 30 2.84 3.62 -5.80
C LEU A 30 2.02 4.77 -6.41
N VAL A 31 0.94 4.46 -7.11
CA VAL A 31 -0.01 5.45 -7.60
C VAL A 31 -1.41 4.95 -7.31
N ILE A 32 -2.25 5.78 -6.70
CA ILE A 32 -3.69 5.54 -6.67
C ILE A 32 -4.34 6.46 -7.70
N GLY A 33 -5.18 5.94 -8.58
CA GLY A 33 -5.85 6.74 -9.59
C GLY A 33 -7.20 6.18 -10.00
N SER A 34 -8.01 7.03 -10.63
CA SER A 34 -9.30 6.65 -11.21
C SER A 34 -9.22 6.40 -12.70
N ASP A 35 -10.10 5.59 -13.26
CA ASP A 35 -10.31 5.50 -14.71
C ASP A 35 -10.89 6.80 -15.31
N SER A 36 -11.15 6.80 -16.62
CA SER A 36 -11.72 7.95 -17.35
C SER A 36 -13.12 8.35 -16.94
N THR A 37 -13.84 7.48 -16.21
CA THR A 37 -15.18 7.75 -15.70
C THR A 37 -15.15 8.40 -14.31
N GLY A 38 -14.04 8.25 -13.58
CA GLY A 38 -13.93 8.68 -12.19
C GLY A 38 -14.69 7.77 -11.21
N GLU A 39 -15.24 6.64 -11.67
CA GLU A 39 -16.04 5.73 -10.85
C GLU A 39 -15.22 4.52 -10.35
N ARG A 40 -14.16 4.13 -11.06
CA ARG A 40 -13.30 3.01 -10.67
C ARG A 40 -11.93 3.50 -10.24
N PHE A 41 -11.44 2.98 -9.12
CA PHE A 41 -10.18 3.37 -8.52
C PHE A 41 -9.29 2.16 -8.33
N ASN A 42 -8.02 2.30 -8.68
CA ASN A 42 -7.00 1.27 -8.46
C ASN A 42 -5.75 1.89 -7.82
N LEU A 43 -5.04 1.08 -7.04
CA LEU A 43 -3.65 1.29 -6.67
C LEU A 43 -2.80 0.50 -7.65
N VAL A 44 -1.76 1.12 -8.19
CA VAL A 44 -0.69 0.47 -8.95
C VAL A 44 0.59 0.59 -8.13
N ALA A 45 1.27 -0.53 -7.94
CA ALA A 45 2.59 -0.60 -7.32
C ALA A 45 3.61 -1.10 -8.33
N ILE A 46 4.79 -0.50 -8.35
CA ILE A 46 5.93 -0.95 -9.14
C ILE A 46 7.07 -1.27 -8.18
N ALA A 47 7.46 -2.54 -8.14
CA ALA A 47 8.50 -3.07 -7.28
C ALA A 47 9.91 -2.78 -7.85
N PRO A 48 10.99 -2.91 -7.03
CA PRO A 48 12.38 -2.68 -7.46
C PRO A 48 12.84 -3.54 -8.65
N ASP A 49 12.24 -4.72 -8.84
CA ASP A 49 12.55 -5.59 -9.98
C ASP A 49 11.71 -5.29 -11.23
N GLY A 50 10.86 -4.26 -11.19
CA GLY A 50 9.95 -3.86 -12.26
C GLY A 50 8.61 -4.61 -12.26
N THR A 51 8.36 -5.49 -11.29
CA THR A 51 7.06 -6.16 -11.15
C THR A 51 5.97 -5.15 -10.85
N VAL A 52 4.84 -5.25 -11.56
CA VAL A 52 3.68 -4.38 -11.38
C VAL A 52 2.56 -5.13 -10.65
N GLY A 53 2.14 -4.60 -9.50
CA GLY A 53 0.98 -5.06 -8.76
C GLY A 53 -0.18 -4.06 -8.85
N SER A 54 -1.41 -4.56 -8.78
CA SER A 54 -2.61 -3.71 -8.75
C SER A 54 -3.56 -4.14 -7.64
N ALA A 55 -4.12 -3.18 -6.92
CA ALA A 55 -5.29 -3.39 -6.06
C ALA A 55 -6.49 -2.60 -6.56
N ALA A 56 -7.68 -3.19 -6.47
CA ALA A 56 -8.92 -2.51 -6.77
C ALA A 56 -9.59 -1.99 -5.50
N PHE A 57 -10.17 -0.79 -5.59
CA PHE A 57 -11.01 -0.20 -4.56
C PHE A 57 -12.49 -0.30 -4.96
N ARG A 58 -13.38 -0.36 -3.97
CA ARG A 58 -14.82 -0.42 -4.22
C ARG A 58 -15.36 0.90 -4.78
N ASP A 59 -14.86 2.01 -4.23
CA ASP A 59 -15.35 3.36 -4.47
C ASP A 59 -14.27 4.40 -4.12
N ARG A 60 -14.58 5.68 -4.37
CA ARG A 60 -13.71 6.81 -4.03
C ARG A 60 -13.38 6.89 -2.53
N PRO A 61 -14.35 6.81 -1.59
CA PRO A 61 -14.04 6.86 -0.16
C PRO A 61 -13.03 5.81 0.32
N ASP A 62 -13.09 4.59 -0.23
CA ASP A 62 -12.11 3.55 0.09
C ASP A 62 -10.71 3.88 -0.45
N ALA A 63 -10.62 4.43 -1.67
CA ALA A 63 -9.36 4.90 -2.24
C ALA A 63 -8.77 6.08 -1.45
N GLU A 64 -9.58 7.08 -1.08
CA GLU A 64 -9.17 8.22 -0.25
C GLU A 64 -8.74 7.78 1.14
N THR A 65 -9.43 6.80 1.73
CA THR A 65 -9.02 6.18 3.00
C THR A 65 -7.66 5.51 2.87
N ALA A 66 -7.40 4.79 1.78
CA ALA A 66 -6.10 4.17 1.53
C ALA A 66 -4.99 5.20 1.39
N VAL A 67 -5.24 6.29 0.64
CA VAL A 67 -4.31 7.43 0.51
C VAL A 67 -3.98 8.02 1.89
N GLU A 68 -5.00 8.35 2.68
CA GLU A 68 -4.81 8.95 4.01
C GLU A 68 -3.97 8.04 4.92
N LEU A 69 -4.23 6.74 4.88
CA LEU A 69 -3.60 5.75 5.72
C LEU A 69 -2.14 5.49 5.30
N ILE A 70 -1.87 5.40 4.00
CA ILE A 70 -0.50 5.32 3.45
C ILE A 70 0.28 6.58 3.80
N ASN A 71 -0.26 7.78 3.53
CA ASN A 71 0.40 9.05 3.84
C ASN A 71 0.72 9.19 5.32
N LYS A 72 -0.26 8.96 6.20
CA LYS A 72 -0.01 9.03 7.65
C LYS A 72 1.07 8.06 8.11
N THR A 73 1.18 6.88 7.49
CA THR A 73 2.25 5.93 7.77
C THR A 73 3.60 6.37 7.21
N LEU A 74 3.67 6.88 5.97
CA LEU A 74 4.92 7.32 5.35
C LEU A 74 5.45 8.65 5.92
N ASP A 75 4.57 9.55 6.34
CA ASP A 75 4.90 10.83 6.99
C ASP A 75 5.24 10.67 8.48
N SER A 76 5.19 9.46 9.02
CA SER A 76 5.49 9.23 10.43
C SER A 76 6.99 9.40 10.72
N PRO A 77 7.35 10.07 11.83
CA PRO A 77 8.76 10.23 12.24
C PRO A 77 9.54 8.93 12.43
N ALA A 78 8.84 7.83 12.77
CA ALA A 78 9.40 6.50 12.80
C ALA A 78 8.39 5.50 12.24
N THR A 79 8.88 4.50 11.51
CA THR A 79 8.04 3.46 10.92
C THR A 79 8.60 2.08 11.24
N GLY A 80 7.74 1.18 11.70
CA GLY A 80 8.08 -0.22 11.97
C GLY A 80 7.39 -1.17 10.99
N ARG A 81 8.12 -2.20 10.54
CA ARG A 81 7.60 -3.29 9.70
C ARG A 81 7.39 -4.55 10.52
N MET A 82 6.22 -5.17 10.42
CA MET A 82 5.89 -6.45 11.06
C MET A 82 5.39 -7.47 10.03
N GLY A 83 5.69 -8.75 10.27
CA GLY A 83 5.35 -9.86 9.38
C GLY A 83 6.57 -10.46 8.68
N GLY A 84 6.35 -11.49 7.87
CA GLY A 84 7.39 -12.11 7.04
C GLY A 84 7.79 -11.23 5.85
N PRO A 85 8.83 -11.60 5.08
CA PRO A 85 9.28 -10.82 3.92
C PRO A 85 8.19 -10.71 2.83
N PHE A 86 7.31 -11.71 2.73
CA PHE A 86 6.25 -11.77 1.71
C PHE A 86 4.91 -12.13 2.35
N VAL A 87 3.83 -11.70 1.69
CA VAL A 87 2.48 -12.21 1.97
C VAL A 87 2.45 -13.67 1.56
N ILE A 88 2.08 -14.54 2.50
CA ILE A 88 1.93 -15.97 2.26
C ILE A 88 0.58 -16.46 2.78
N PHE A 89 -0.10 -17.30 2.00
CA PHE A 89 -1.24 -18.06 2.51
C PHE A 89 -0.72 -19.20 3.38
N ARG A 90 -1.07 -19.17 4.68
CA ARG A 90 -0.93 -20.34 5.54
C ARG A 90 -2.32 -20.89 5.86
N LYS A 91 -2.53 -22.16 5.53
CA LYS A 91 -3.71 -22.90 5.99
C LYS A 91 -3.71 -22.93 7.52
N GLY A 92 -4.76 -22.39 8.14
CA GLY A 92 -4.88 -22.34 9.59
C GLY A 92 -5.61 -21.09 10.10
N LYS A 93 -5.75 -20.99 11.43
CA LYS A 93 -6.53 -19.93 12.09
C LYS A 93 -5.83 -18.57 12.20
N PHE A 94 -4.49 -18.53 12.07
CA PHE A 94 -3.72 -17.30 12.20
C PHE A 94 -3.20 -16.83 10.83
N LYS A 95 -3.96 -15.93 10.20
CA LYS A 95 -3.51 -15.21 9.00
C LYS A 95 -2.66 -14.02 9.46
N GLN A 96 -1.34 -14.22 9.48
CA GLN A 96 -0.39 -13.15 9.76
C GLN A 96 -0.14 -12.39 8.46
N GLY A 97 -0.67 -11.17 8.39
CA GLY A 97 -0.42 -10.25 7.30
C GLY A 97 0.91 -9.50 7.42
N ILE A 98 1.14 -8.55 6.53
CA ILE A 98 2.27 -7.60 6.59
C ILE A 98 1.77 -6.24 7.02
N ARG A 99 2.47 -5.59 7.95
CA ARG A 99 2.09 -4.29 8.48
C ARG A 99 3.25 -3.32 8.45
N TRP A 100 2.96 -2.09 8.06
CA TRP A 100 3.80 -0.93 8.34
C TRP A 100 3.07 -0.06 9.34
N VAL A 101 3.71 0.26 10.45
CA VAL A 101 3.13 1.07 11.52
C VAL A 101 3.94 2.33 11.66
N GLY A 102 3.28 3.47 11.50
CA GLY A 102 3.85 4.78 11.72
C GLY A 102 3.67 5.20 13.17
N PHE A 103 4.71 5.80 13.75
CA PHE A 103 4.76 6.26 15.13
C PHE A 103 5.21 7.71 15.21
N ASP A 104 4.60 8.47 16.11
CA ASP A 104 5.22 9.69 16.62
C ASP A 104 6.36 9.33 17.59
N LEU A 105 7.24 10.29 17.88
CA LEU A 105 8.33 10.10 18.83
C LEU A 105 7.94 10.57 20.22
N LYS A 106 8.26 9.76 21.24
CA LYS A 106 8.24 10.15 22.65
C LYS A 106 9.66 10.18 23.21
N THR A 107 9.86 10.90 24.30
CA THR A 107 11.16 10.90 25.00
C THR A 107 11.21 9.74 25.99
N VAL A 108 12.17 8.83 25.82
CA VAL A 108 12.45 7.73 26.74
C VAL A 108 13.91 7.86 27.18
N ASN A 109 14.15 7.98 28.48
CA ASN A 109 15.49 8.16 29.06
C ASN A 109 16.29 9.30 28.39
N GLY A 110 15.63 10.41 28.07
CA GLY A 110 16.24 11.58 27.44
C GLY A 110 16.57 11.44 25.96
N LYS A 111 16.11 10.37 25.29
CA LYS A 111 16.30 10.15 23.85
C LYS A 111 14.96 10.00 23.13
N PRO A 112 14.83 10.47 21.87
CA PRO A 112 13.66 10.19 21.07
C PRO A 112 13.56 8.69 20.79
N ALA A 113 12.37 8.12 21.01
CA ALA A 113 12.03 6.74 20.70
C ALA A 113 10.60 6.67 20.17
N PRO A 114 10.24 5.69 19.32
CA PRO A 114 8.88 5.54 18.82
C PRO A 114 7.87 5.35 19.96
N ASP A 115 6.71 6.02 19.89
CA ASP A 115 5.60 5.77 20.80
C ASP A 115 4.80 4.53 20.37
N THR A 116 5.29 3.36 20.75
CA THR A 116 4.67 2.07 20.39
C THR A 116 3.31 1.83 21.04
N ASP A 117 2.94 2.62 22.05
CA ASP A 117 1.66 2.47 22.75
C ASP A 117 0.52 3.18 22.01
N ASN A 118 0.85 4.21 21.20
CA ASN A 118 -0.11 5.01 20.43
C ASN A 118 0.35 5.14 18.97
N PRO A 119 0.22 4.07 18.15
CA PRO A 119 0.57 4.15 16.74
C PRO A 119 -0.30 5.19 16.02
N ARG A 120 0.33 6.01 15.16
CA ARG A 120 -0.33 7.09 14.41
C ARG A 120 -1.20 6.56 13.28
N ALA A 121 -0.69 5.56 12.56
CA ALA A 121 -1.36 4.89 11.46
C ALA A 121 -0.73 3.53 11.20
N MET A 122 -1.49 2.63 10.55
CA MET A 122 -1.01 1.31 10.19
C MET A 122 -1.52 0.90 8.82
N VAL A 123 -0.62 0.75 7.84
CA VAL A 123 -0.92 0.01 6.60
C VAL A 123 -0.87 -1.47 6.93
N TRP A 124 -1.97 -2.19 6.68
CA TRP A 124 -2.03 -3.64 6.90
C TRP A 124 -2.56 -4.38 5.66
N LEU A 125 -1.73 -5.27 5.13
CA LEU A 125 -2.12 -6.29 4.16
C LEU A 125 -2.48 -7.58 4.87
N LEU A 126 -3.66 -8.11 4.62
CA LEU A 126 -4.15 -9.33 5.24
C LEU A 126 -4.63 -10.32 4.17
N PRO A 127 -4.09 -11.55 4.12
CA PRO A 127 -4.64 -12.61 3.28
C PRO A 127 -6.13 -12.82 3.55
N ALA A 128 -6.95 -12.72 2.50
CA ALA A 128 -8.40 -12.85 2.63
C ALA A 128 -8.83 -14.29 2.93
N SER A 129 -10.07 -14.44 3.39
CA SER A 129 -10.70 -15.73 3.72
C SER A 129 -10.72 -16.72 2.55
N ASP A 130 -10.78 -16.22 1.32
CA ASP A 130 -10.82 -17.00 0.08
C ASP A 130 -9.49 -17.67 -0.30
N GLU A 131 -8.42 -17.42 0.44
CA GLU A 131 -7.06 -17.95 0.19
C GLU A 131 -6.50 -17.61 -1.21
N THR A 132 -7.03 -16.56 -1.86
CA THR A 132 -6.60 -16.15 -3.20
C THR A 132 -6.34 -14.66 -3.29
N SER A 133 -7.11 -13.84 -2.58
CA SER A 133 -6.94 -12.39 -2.53
C SER A 133 -6.23 -11.90 -1.27
N VAL A 134 -5.70 -10.69 -1.32
CA VAL A 134 -5.07 -10.00 -0.18
C VAL A 134 -5.77 -8.66 -0.02
N ALA A 135 -6.28 -8.39 1.18
CA ALA A 135 -6.95 -7.14 1.49
C ALA A 135 -5.97 -6.11 2.04
N LEU A 136 -6.07 -4.87 1.56
CA LEU A 136 -5.63 -3.68 2.27
C LEU A 136 -6.72 -3.30 3.27
N VAL A 137 -6.35 -3.15 4.55
CA VAL A 137 -7.29 -2.99 5.66
C VAL A 137 -7.27 -1.55 6.19
N ASP A 138 -8.44 -0.98 6.44
CA ASP A 138 -8.60 0.24 7.23
C ASP A 138 -8.41 -0.09 8.71
N THR A 139 -7.38 0.49 9.30
CA THR A 139 -6.96 0.21 10.68
C THR A 139 -7.26 1.35 11.64
N ARG A 140 -8.01 2.38 11.21
CA ARG A 140 -8.26 3.58 12.04
C ARG A 140 -9.17 3.30 13.24
N ASP A 141 -10.06 2.30 13.12
CA ASP A 141 -10.89 1.82 14.21
C ASP A 141 -10.44 0.41 14.66
N PRO A 142 -9.75 0.29 15.82
CA PRO A 142 -9.30 -0.99 16.36
C PRO A 142 -10.41 -2.01 16.64
N GLN A 143 -11.66 -1.55 16.81
CA GLN A 143 -12.80 -2.43 17.05
C GLN A 143 -13.48 -2.88 15.75
N ASN A 144 -13.26 -2.16 14.64
CA ASN A 144 -13.99 -2.37 13.38
C ASN A 144 -13.07 -2.31 12.16
N TYR A 145 -12.02 -3.13 12.14
CA TYR A 145 -11.20 -3.28 10.94
C TYR A 145 -12.03 -3.78 9.76
N ARG A 146 -11.84 -3.14 8.60
CA ARG A 146 -12.55 -3.49 7.36
C ARG A 146 -11.61 -3.45 6.15
N PRO A 147 -11.83 -4.30 5.14
CA PRO A 147 -11.09 -4.18 3.89
C PRO A 147 -11.52 -2.93 3.11
N ILE A 148 -10.54 -2.20 2.57
CA ILE A 148 -10.73 -1.02 1.72
C ILE A 148 -10.23 -1.26 0.30
N GLY A 149 -9.23 -2.11 0.09
CA GLY A 149 -8.75 -2.49 -1.24
C GLY A 149 -8.41 -3.97 -1.32
N PHE A 150 -8.39 -4.52 -2.53
CA PHE A 150 -8.08 -5.93 -2.76
C PHE A 150 -7.08 -6.11 -3.89
N PHE A 151 -6.00 -6.81 -3.59
CA PHE A 151 -5.11 -7.42 -4.59
C PHE A 151 -5.70 -8.77 -4.96
N PHE A 152 -5.84 -9.05 -6.25
CA PHE A 152 -6.48 -10.28 -6.72
C PHE A 152 -5.54 -11.50 -6.64
N THR A 153 -4.24 -11.24 -6.53
CA THR A 153 -3.20 -12.25 -6.37
C THR A 153 -2.20 -11.88 -5.28
N VAL A 154 -1.48 -12.87 -4.78
CA VAL A 154 -0.37 -12.66 -3.83
C VAL A 154 0.80 -11.94 -4.47
N ASP A 155 1.06 -12.19 -5.75
CA ASP A 155 2.18 -11.55 -6.47
C ASP A 155 1.93 -10.04 -6.61
N GLU A 156 0.70 -9.62 -6.93
CA GLU A 156 0.31 -8.21 -6.93
C GLU A 156 0.47 -7.57 -5.54
N ALA A 157 0.09 -8.29 -4.48
CA ALA A 157 0.25 -7.82 -3.10
C ALA A 157 1.73 -7.71 -2.71
N ASN A 158 2.58 -8.64 -3.15
CA ASN A 158 4.01 -8.61 -2.88
C ASN A 158 4.72 -7.51 -3.66
N ALA A 159 4.29 -7.18 -4.88
CA ALA A 159 4.79 -6.00 -5.58
C ALA A 159 4.51 -4.70 -4.80
N PHE A 160 3.35 -4.61 -4.14
CA PHE A 160 3.06 -3.51 -3.21
C PHE A 160 3.93 -3.56 -1.94
N VAL A 161 4.20 -4.76 -1.38
CA VAL A 161 5.11 -4.91 -0.24
C VAL A 161 6.50 -4.38 -0.58
N ASP A 162 7.04 -4.79 -1.72
CA ASP A 162 8.39 -4.41 -2.13
C ASP A 162 8.48 -2.90 -2.42
N ALA A 163 7.46 -2.33 -3.06
CA ALA A 163 7.37 -0.89 -3.29
C ALA A 163 7.29 -0.10 -1.98
N MET A 164 6.44 -0.53 -1.03
CA MET A 164 6.33 0.10 0.30
C MET A 164 7.64 0.00 1.09
N ASP A 165 8.26 -1.19 1.15
CA ASP A 165 9.52 -1.42 1.86
C ASP A 165 10.66 -0.56 1.28
N ALA A 166 10.72 -0.43 -0.05
CA ALA A 166 11.69 0.42 -0.73
C ALA A 166 11.45 1.93 -0.46
N ILE A 167 10.20 2.39 -0.53
CA ILE A 167 9.83 3.79 -0.22
C ILE A 167 10.20 4.12 1.23
N VAL A 168 9.79 3.30 2.20
CA VAL A 168 10.09 3.49 3.63
C VAL A 168 11.61 3.52 3.87
N SER A 169 12.35 2.62 3.22
CA SER A 169 13.81 2.59 3.32
C SER A 169 14.44 3.88 2.76
N SER A 170 13.92 4.40 1.65
CA SER A 170 14.43 5.63 1.03
C SER A 170 14.23 6.87 1.91
N ILE A 171 13.08 6.98 2.58
CA ILE A 171 12.77 8.06 3.53
C ILE A 171 13.76 8.01 4.70
N SER A 172 14.00 6.81 5.23
CA SER A 172 14.92 6.59 6.34
C SER A 172 16.36 6.98 6.00
N SER A 173 16.81 6.72 4.75
CA SER A 173 18.16 7.04 4.29
C SER A 173 18.42 8.52 4.02
N THR A 174 17.37 9.33 3.94
CA THR A 174 17.48 10.77 3.64
C THR A 174 17.64 11.62 4.92
N LEU A 175 17.50 11.00 6.10
CA LEU A 175 17.61 11.66 7.41
C LEU A 175 19.00 11.53 8.06
N ASP A 176 19.95 10.87 7.37
CA ASP A 176 21.39 10.81 7.71
C ASP A 176 22.21 11.85 6.91
#